data_AF-M0MWD3-F1
#
_entry.id   AF-M0MWD3-F1
#
_cell.length_a   1.000
_cell.length_b   1.000
_cell.length_c   1.000
_cell.angle_alpha   90.00
_cell.angle_beta   90.00
_cell.angle_gamma   90.00
#
_symmetry.space_group_name_H-M   'P 1'
#
loop_
_entity.id
_entity.type
_entity.pdbx_description
1 polymer ?
#
loop_
_entity_poly.entity_id
_entity_poly.type
_entity_poly.pdbx_seq_one_letter_code
_entity_poly.pdbx_strand_id
1 'polypeptide(L)'
;MVQPSRPRKGSLGYGPRQRASSEVPRFGSWPEADGQPGLQGFAGYKAGMSHVVMIDDAANSPREGMEQTVPVTVVETPPMRAVALRAYEDTPYGLRPLTETWTDEFHADLDRALDVPDGEADPDAFREAISEADIGDVRAITHTVPGEMVNIPKKKPDVMETRIGGGSLDDRVEFGLELITGGGEHNLTEVFRPGEYMDAAGVTKGKGTQGPVKRWGVQKRKGKHFRQGYKRRIGNLGPWNPSRVRSTVPQQGQTGYHQRTELNKRLVDSGDGDEPSVDGGFVNYGEIDGPYALVKGSLPGPDQRLLRFRPAVRPGDQPRLDPEVRYVSTASNQGQG
;
A
#
# COMPACT_ATOMS: atom_id res chain seq x y z
N MET A 1 12.59 -16.02 44.67
CA MET A 1 11.28 -15.98 44.00
C MET A 1 11.52 -16.20 42.52
N VAL A 2 11.08 -17.33 41.97
CA VAL A 2 11.27 -17.64 40.54
C VAL A 2 10.36 -16.74 39.71
N GLN A 3 10.91 -16.00 38.74
CA GLN A 3 10.12 -15.20 37.81
C GLN A 3 9.83 -16.01 36.54
N PRO A 4 8.56 -16.25 36.18
CA PRO A 4 8.22 -16.90 34.92
C PRO A 4 8.69 -16.09 33.72
N SER A 5 9.15 -16.78 32.67
CA SER A 5 9.52 -16.14 31.41
C SER A 5 8.29 -15.62 30.67
N ARG A 6 8.47 -14.59 29.86
CA ARG A 6 7.47 -14.11 28.91
C ARG A 6 8.13 -13.39 27.73
N PRO A 7 7.52 -13.39 26.54
CA PRO A 7 7.96 -12.52 25.46
C PRO A 7 7.92 -11.04 25.84
N ARG A 8 8.82 -10.25 25.25
CA ARG A 8 8.81 -8.80 25.38
C ARG A 8 7.56 -8.18 24.76
N LYS A 9 7.23 -6.95 25.16
CA LYS A 9 5.98 -6.27 24.76
C LYS A 9 6.18 -5.45 23.49
N GLY A 10 5.47 -5.83 22.42
CA GLY A 10 5.51 -5.24 21.09
C GLY A 10 6.80 -5.55 20.32
N SER A 11 6.78 -5.56 18.99
CA SER A 11 8.00 -5.78 18.17
C SER A 11 8.93 -4.55 18.14
N LEU A 12 10.25 -4.78 18.03
CA LEU A 12 11.28 -3.75 17.78
C LEU A 12 11.53 -3.50 16.28
N GLY A 13 11.16 -4.42 15.39
CA GLY A 13 11.41 -4.31 13.95
C GLY A 13 10.64 -3.19 13.25
N TYR A 14 9.75 -2.50 13.98
CA TYR A 14 8.99 -1.36 13.48
C TYR A 14 9.39 -0.04 14.18
N GLY A 15 10.63 0.02 14.67
CA GLY A 15 11.22 1.20 15.29
C GLY A 15 12.13 1.98 14.32
N PRO A 16 12.44 3.27 14.62
CA PRO A 16 11.79 4.08 15.65
C PRO A 16 10.31 4.33 15.29
N ARG A 17 9.43 4.26 16.30
CA ARG A 17 7.99 4.48 16.12
C ARG A 17 7.68 5.98 16.08
N GLN A 18 7.98 6.59 14.94
CA GLN A 18 7.83 8.01 14.64
C GLN A 18 6.83 8.23 13.51
N ARG A 19 6.40 9.48 13.30
CA ARG A 19 5.52 9.84 12.18
C ARG A 19 6.21 9.48 10.86
N ALA A 20 5.45 8.94 9.92
CA ALA A 20 5.91 8.76 8.55
C ALA A 20 6.31 10.12 7.96
N SER A 21 7.42 10.16 7.22
CA SER A 21 7.90 11.37 6.55
C SER A 21 7.09 11.73 5.31
N SER A 22 6.51 10.72 4.67
CA SER A 22 5.62 10.83 3.51
C SER A 22 4.33 10.10 3.81
N GLU A 23 3.21 10.68 3.37
CA GLU A 23 1.92 10.01 3.41
C GLU A 23 1.76 9.00 2.26
N VAL A 24 2.39 9.30 1.11
CA VAL A 24 2.55 8.37 -0.02
C VAL A 24 3.53 7.27 0.39
N PRO A 25 3.09 5.99 0.47
CA PRO A 25 3.95 4.89 0.86
C PRO A 25 5.07 4.64 -0.15
N ARG A 26 6.25 4.27 0.34
CA ARG A 26 7.39 3.90 -0.51
C ARG A 26 7.71 2.42 -0.33
N PHE A 27 7.65 1.64 -1.40
CA PHE A 27 8.11 0.26 -1.35
C PHE A 27 9.64 0.22 -1.26
N GLY A 28 10.16 -0.57 -0.32
CA GLY A 28 11.61 -0.77 -0.13
C GLY A 28 12.15 -2.00 -0.86
N SER A 29 11.31 -2.71 -1.60
CA SER A 29 11.67 -3.87 -2.41
C SER A 29 10.65 -4.03 -3.54
N TRP A 30 11.01 -4.79 -4.56
CA TRP A 30 10.12 -5.18 -5.65
C TRP A 30 10.27 -6.68 -5.90
N PRO A 31 9.24 -7.38 -6.38
CA PRO A 31 9.36 -8.78 -6.74
C PRO A 31 10.24 -8.91 -8.00
N GLU A 32 11.01 -9.99 -8.10
CA GLU A 32 11.50 -10.39 -9.42
C GLU A 32 10.31 -10.89 -10.24
N ALA A 33 10.28 -10.53 -11.52
CA ALA A 33 9.22 -10.91 -12.43
C ALA A 33 9.82 -11.70 -13.58
N ASP A 34 9.40 -12.95 -13.72
CA ASP A 34 9.84 -13.88 -14.76
C ASP A 34 8.93 -13.85 -16.01
N GLY A 35 7.96 -12.91 -16.04
CA GLY A 35 6.96 -12.74 -17.11
C GLY A 35 7.31 -11.67 -18.14
N GLN A 36 6.31 -11.23 -18.91
CA GLN A 36 6.42 -10.10 -19.82
C GLN A 36 6.69 -8.79 -19.07
N PRO A 37 7.32 -7.78 -19.70
CA PRO A 37 7.48 -6.45 -19.12
C PRO A 37 6.15 -5.88 -18.66
N GLY A 38 6.15 -5.29 -17.47
CA GLY A 38 4.96 -4.66 -16.91
C GLY A 38 5.26 -3.84 -15.65
N LEU A 39 4.36 -2.91 -15.34
CA LEU A 39 4.39 -2.19 -14.08
C LEU A 39 4.23 -3.16 -12.90
N GLN A 40 5.02 -2.98 -11.85
CA GLN A 40 4.95 -3.83 -10.66
C GLN A 40 4.16 -3.19 -9.52
N GLY A 41 3.31 -2.21 -9.80
CA GLY A 41 2.48 -1.62 -8.77
C GLY A 41 1.42 -0.67 -9.29
N PHE A 42 0.44 -0.44 -8.43
CA PHE A 42 -0.70 0.43 -8.67
C PHE A 42 -1.07 1.14 -7.36
N ALA A 43 -2.00 2.09 -7.39
CA ALA A 43 -2.46 2.78 -6.20
C ALA A 43 -3.98 3.06 -6.25
N GLY A 44 -4.57 3.29 -5.09
CA GLY A 44 -5.98 3.62 -4.97
C GLY A 44 -6.28 4.25 -3.62
N TYR A 45 -7.52 4.67 -3.43
CA TYR A 45 -7.99 5.32 -2.21
C TYR A 45 -8.93 4.42 -1.44
N LYS A 46 -8.64 4.23 -0.16
CA LYS A 46 -9.44 3.37 0.69
C LYS A 46 -10.83 3.96 0.92
N ALA A 47 -11.88 3.25 0.55
CA ALA A 47 -13.26 3.70 0.78
C ALA A 47 -13.81 3.21 2.12
N GLY A 48 -13.83 1.88 2.31
CA GLY A 48 -14.43 1.30 3.50
C GLY A 48 -14.35 -0.22 3.50
N MET A 49 -15.23 -0.86 4.27
CA MET A 49 -15.30 -2.32 4.35
C MET A 49 -16.73 -2.80 4.19
N SER A 50 -16.87 -3.98 3.60
CA SER A 50 -18.09 -4.77 3.56
C SER A 50 -17.71 -6.26 3.67
N HIS A 51 -18.62 -7.15 3.31
CA HIS A 51 -18.34 -8.57 3.16
C HIS A 51 -18.91 -9.09 1.83
N VAL A 52 -18.28 -10.14 1.33
CA VAL A 52 -18.76 -10.89 0.17
C VAL A 52 -19.04 -12.33 0.59
N VAL A 53 -19.96 -12.99 -0.11
CA VAL A 53 -20.05 -14.45 -0.12
C VAL A 53 -19.37 -14.90 -1.40
N MET A 54 -18.36 -15.74 -1.25
CA MET A 54 -17.62 -16.33 -2.37
C MET A 54 -17.53 -17.84 -2.19
N ILE A 55 -17.25 -18.57 -3.27
CA ILE A 55 -16.98 -20.00 -3.20
C ILE A 55 -15.57 -20.24 -2.64
N ASP A 56 -15.40 -21.22 -1.76
CA ASP A 56 -14.09 -21.66 -1.31
C ASP A 56 -13.36 -22.39 -2.44
N ASP A 57 -12.36 -21.73 -3.01
CA ASP A 57 -11.50 -22.26 -4.08
C ASP A 57 -10.25 -23.00 -3.55
N ALA A 58 -10.16 -23.21 -2.24
CA ALA A 58 -9.04 -23.92 -1.67
C ALA A 58 -9.11 -25.43 -1.91
N ALA A 59 -8.35 -25.91 -2.91
CA ALA A 59 -8.17 -27.33 -3.22
C ALA A 59 -7.82 -28.24 -2.04
N ASN A 60 -7.21 -27.69 -0.98
CA ASN A 60 -6.86 -28.43 0.24
C ASN A 60 -7.81 -28.17 1.42
N SER A 61 -8.91 -27.44 1.18
CA SER A 61 -9.94 -27.14 2.18
C SER A 61 -11.02 -28.23 2.15
N PRO A 62 -11.42 -28.78 3.31
CA PRO A 62 -12.60 -29.65 3.39
C PRO A 62 -13.92 -28.97 2.98
N ARG A 63 -13.90 -27.65 2.75
CA ARG A 63 -15.04 -26.83 2.35
C ARG A 63 -14.94 -26.34 0.91
N GLU A 64 -14.00 -26.84 0.12
CA GLU A 64 -13.89 -26.49 -1.31
C GLU A 64 -15.25 -26.62 -2.01
N GLY A 65 -15.61 -25.62 -2.81
CA GLY A 65 -16.90 -25.54 -3.50
C GLY A 65 -18.08 -25.08 -2.64
N MET A 66 -17.89 -24.88 -1.33
CA MET A 66 -18.92 -24.33 -0.44
C MET A 66 -18.83 -22.81 -0.34
N GLU A 67 -19.95 -22.17 -0.02
CA GLU A 67 -19.98 -20.74 0.27
C GLU A 67 -19.21 -20.39 1.55
N GLN A 68 -18.48 -19.28 1.49
CA GLN A 68 -17.82 -18.64 2.62
C GLN A 68 -18.04 -17.13 2.61
N THR A 69 -18.34 -16.58 3.78
CA THR A 69 -18.39 -15.13 3.98
C THR A 69 -16.99 -14.59 4.26
N VAL A 70 -16.54 -13.65 3.45
CA VAL A 70 -15.20 -13.07 3.51
C VAL A 70 -15.30 -11.55 3.71
N PRO A 71 -14.67 -10.99 4.76
CA PRO A 71 -14.59 -9.54 4.91
C PRO A 71 -13.70 -8.95 3.82
N VAL A 72 -14.13 -7.85 3.21
CA VAL A 72 -13.38 -7.14 2.18
C VAL A 72 -13.20 -5.67 2.54
N THR A 73 -12.08 -5.09 2.14
CA THR A 73 -11.89 -3.65 2.09
C THR A 73 -12.09 -3.20 0.65
N VAL A 74 -12.98 -2.24 0.44
CA VAL A 74 -13.21 -1.62 -0.87
C VAL A 74 -12.24 -0.46 -1.05
N VAL A 75 -11.63 -0.39 -2.23
CA VAL A 75 -10.66 0.64 -2.61
C VAL A 75 -11.06 1.14 -3.98
N GLU A 76 -11.26 2.45 -4.12
CA GLU A 76 -11.41 3.06 -5.45
C GLU A 76 -10.04 3.12 -6.12
N THR A 77 -9.96 2.61 -7.34
CA THR A 77 -8.73 2.43 -8.12
C THR A 77 -8.89 3.05 -9.50
N PRO A 78 -9.14 4.39 -9.59
CA PRO A 78 -9.24 5.06 -10.87
C PRO A 78 -7.92 4.92 -11.66
N PRO A 79 -7.97 5.13 -13.00
CA PRO A 79 -6.78 5.08 -13.83
C PRO A 79 -5.66 5.97 -13.27
N MET A 80 -4.43 5.46 -13.35
CA MET A 80 -3.23 6.21 -13.00
C MET A 80 -2.49 6.62 -14.26
N ARG A 81 -1.58 7.59 -14.14
CA ARG A 81 -0.75 8.02 -15.27
C ARG A 81 0.72 7.86 -14.97
N ALA A 82 1.45 7.21 -15.87
CA ALA A 82 2.91 7.16 -15.91
C ALA A 82 3.41 8.36 -16.74
N VAL A 83 4.04 9.32 -16.07
CA VAL A 83 4.40 10.61 -16.67
C VAL A 83 5.87 10.69 -17.08
N ALA A 84 6.70 9.78 -16.55
CA ALA A 84 8.09 9.71 -16.93
C ALA A 84 8.66 8.31 -16.70
N LEU A 85 9.72 8.00 -17.44
CA LEU A 85 10.55 6.83 -17.26
C LEU A 85 11.90 7.26 -16.67
N ARG A 86 12.32 6.62 -15.58
CA ARG A 86 13.61 6.85 -14.92
C ARG A 86 14.48 5.61 -15.04
N ALA A 87 15.69 5.79 -15.56
CA ALA A 87 16.73 4.76 -15.57
C ALA A 87 17.63 4.88 -14.33
N TYR A 88 18.05 3.75 -13.79
CA TYR A 88 19.02 3.66 -12.71
C TYR A 88 20.28 2.94 -13.19
N GLU A 89 21.44 3.60 -13.06
CA GLU A 89 22.74 2.96 -13.27
C GLU A 89 23.15 2.13 -12.04
N ASP A 90 23.82 1.01 -12.27
CA ASP A 90 24.51 0.29 -11.21
C ASP A 90 25.89 0.93 -10.96
N THR A 91 26.18 1.20 -9.70
CA THR A 91 27.43 1.84 -9.30
C THR A 91 28.03 1.07 -8.13
N PRO A 92 29.33 1.23 -7.82
CA PRO A 92 29.93 0.65 -6.62
C PRO A 92 29.23 1.04 -5.30
N TYR A 93 28.35 2.05 -5.32
CA TYR A 93 27.56 2.52 -4.17
C TYR A 93 26.08 2.12 -4.24
N GLY A 94 25.70 1.25 -5.19
CA GLY A 94 24.34 0.83 -5.50
C GLY A 94 23.67 1.68 -6.58
N LEU A 95 22.38 1.42 -6.80
CA LEU A 95 21.58 2.08 -7.83
C LEU A 95 21.51 3.60 -7.66
N ARG A 96 21.80 4.34 -8.74
CA ARG A 96 21.64 5.80 -8.80
C ARG A 96 20.78 6.21 -10.00
N PRO A 97 19.89 7.21 -9.86
CA PRO A 97 19.19 7.77 -11.01
C PRO A 97 20.19 8.31 -12.03
N LEU A 98 20.10 7.85 -13.27
CA LEU A 98 20.94 8.31 -14.38
C LEU A 98 20.26 9.46 -15.13
N THR A 99 19.09 9.19 -15.70
CA THR A 99 18.32 10.13 -16.50
C THR A 99 16.83 9.80 -16.48
N GLU A 100 16.03 10.73 -16.96
CA GLU A 100 14.57 10.62 -17.08
C GLU A 100 14.13 11.10 -18.46
N THR A 101 13.10 10.44 -19.00
CA THR A 101 12.35 10.95 -20.15
C THR A 101 10.88 11.10 -19.73
N TRP A 102 10.28 12.22 -20.10
CA TRP A 102 8.95 12.65 -19.66
C TRP A 102 7.98 12.58 -20.84
N THR A 103 6.67 12.57 -20.54
CA THR A 103 5.62 12.77 -21.55
C THR A 103 5.52 14.23 -21.98
N ASP A 104 4.86 14.47 -23.10
CA ASP A 104 4.43 15.81 -23.52
C ASP A 104 3.03 16.17 -22.99
N GLU A 105 2.22 15.15 -22.73
CA GLU A 105 0.86 15.30 -22.26
C GLU A 105 0.79 15.14 -20.74
N PHE A 106 0.23 16.14 -20.07
CA PHE A 106 0.11 16.19 -18.62
C PHE A 106 -1.34 16.37 -18.19
N HIS A 107 -1.73 15.71 -17.10
CA HIS A 107 -3.03 15.99 -16.48
C HIS A 107 -3.05 17.40 -15.89
N ALA A 108 -4.18 18.12 -16.04
CA ALA A 108 -4.30 19.53 -15.70
C ALA A 108 -3.96 19.87 -14.23
N ASP A 109 -4.21 18.96 -13.28
CA ASP A 109 -3.90 19.17 -11.86
C ASP A 109 -2.48 18.72 -11.44
N LEU A 110 -1.63 18.25 -12.36
CA LEU A 110 -0.28 17.75 -12.04
C LEU A 110 0.65 18.86 -11.53
N ASP A 111 0.45 20.09 -12.02
CA ASP A 111 1.15 21.31 -11.61
C ASP A 111 1.03 21.62 -10.10
N ARG A 112 -0.02 21.10 -9.43
CA ARG A 112 -0.17 21.20 -7.97
C ARG A 112 0.86 20.38 -7.20
N ALA A 113 1.44 19.38 -7.85
CA ALA A 113 2.40 18.45 -7.26
C ALA A 113 3.83 18.69 -7.73
N LEU A 114 4.03 19.06 -8.99
CA LEU A 114 5.32 19.19 -9.65
C LEU A 114 5.39 20.49 -10.45
N ASP A 115 6.60 21.02 -10.63
CA ASP A 115 6.87 21.98 -11.69
C ASP A 115 7.00 21.17 -13.00
N VAL A 116 5.95 21.20 -13.82
CA VAL A 116 5.83 20.36 -15.02
C VAL A 116 6.82 20.82 -16.10
N PRO A 117 7.53 19.91 -16.78
CA PRO A 117 8.45 20.29 -17.86
C PRO A 117 7.74 20.98 -19.04
N ASP A 118 8.35 22.01 -19.59
CA ASP A 118 7.86 22.77 -20.76
C ASP A 118 8.50 22.29 -22.09
N GLY A 119 9.32 21.24 -22.06
CA GLY A 119 10.08 20.73 -23.21
C GLY A 119 9.45 19.50 -23.84
N GLU A 120 9.79 19.23 -25.10
CA GLU A 120 9.38 18.01 -25.80
C GLU A 120 10.07 16.77 -25.22
N ALA A 121 9.34 15.66 -25.18
CA ALA A 121 9.87 14.35 -24.85
C ALA A 121 10.99 14.00 -25.83
N ASP A 122 12.14 13.61 -25.29
CA ASP A 122 13.27 13.13 -26.09
C ASP A 122 13.60 11.68 -25.70
N PRO A 123 12.83 10.69 -26.22
CA PRO A 123 13.13 9.28 -26.02
C PRO A 123 14.49 8.87 -26.59
N ASP A 124 15.00 9.56 -27.61
CA ASP A 124 16.23 9.20 -28.29
C ASP A 124 17.46 9.59 -27.45
N ALA A 125 17.46 10.77 -26.83
CA ALA A 125 18.47 11.15 -25.83
C ALA A 125 18.45 10.21 -24.61
N PHE A 126 17.27 9.72 -24.22
CA PHE A 126 17.17 8.71 -23.17
C PHE A 126 17.84 7.39 -23.59
N ARG A 127 17.56 6.90 -24.81
CA ARG A 127 18.19 5.69 -25.37
C ARG A 127 19.70 5.84 -25.51
N GLU A 128 20.19 7.00 -25.93
CA GLU A 128 21.62 7.29 -25.99
C GLU A 128 22.26 7.21 -24.60
N ALA A 129 21.70 7.91 -23.61
CA ALA A 129 22.22 7.93 -22.24
C ALA A 129 22.27 6.55 -21.58
N ILE A 130 21.23 5.72 -21.77
CA ILE A 130 21.23 4.35 -21.23
C ILE A 130 22.23 3.43 -21.94
N SER A 131 22.55 3.67 -23.22
CA SER A 131 23.51 2.85 -23.97
C SER A 131 24.97 3.07 -23.51
N GLU A 132 25.26 4.22 -22.90
CA GLU A 132 26.59 4.57 -22.40
C GLU A 132 26.83 4.14 -20.94
N ALA A 133 25.81 3.60 -20.26
CA ALA A 133 25.84 3.29 -18.84
C ALA A 133 25.49 1.82 -18.56
N ASP A 134 25.95 1.31 -17.41
CA ASP A 134 25.55 -0.01 -16.91
C ASP A 134 24.23 0.12 -16.15
N ILE A 135 23.12 -0.21 -16.80
CA ILE A 135 21.79 0.01 -16.24
C ILE A 135 21.37 -1.16 -15.34
N GLY A 136 21.01 -0.85 -14.09
CA GLY A 136 20.58 -1.82 -13.10
C GLY A 136 19.07 -1.94 -12.92
N ASP A 137 18.29 -0.88 -13.18
CA ASP A 137 16.82 -0.91 -12.99
C ASP A 137 16.12 0.19 -13.80
N VAL A 138 14.85 -0.01 -14.13
CA VAL A 138 14.00 0.95 -14.85
C VAL A 138 12.67 1.09 -14.14
N ARG A 139 12.22 2.34 -13.96
CA ARG A 139 11.03 2.65 -13.16
C ARG A 139 10.22 3.78 -13.78
N ALA A 140 8.91 3.67 -13.72
CA ALA A 140 8.00 4.73 -14.09
C ALA A 140 7.74 5.68 -12.91
N ILE A 141 7.72 6.97 -13.17
CA ILE A 141 7.12 7.98 -12.28
C ILE A 141 5.63 7.99 -12.57
N THR A 142 4.83 7.55 -11.61
CA THR A 142 3.37 7.48 -11.74
C THR A 142 2.68 8.44 -10.80
N HIS A 143 1.49 8.90 -11.16
CA HIS A 143 0.64 9.71 -10.28
C HIS A 143 -0.82 9.27 -10.35
N THR A 144 -1.54 9.56 -9.26
CA THR A 144 -3.01 9.38 -9.20
C THR A 144 -3.74 10.61 -9.74
N VAL A 145 -5.04 10.46 -10.02
CA VAL A 145 -5.90 11.55 -10.49
C VAL A 145 -7.05 11.79 -9.51
N PRO A 146 -6.79 12.32 -8.30
CA PRO A 146 -7.83 12.47 -7.29
C PRO A 146 -8.83 13.60 -7.60
N GLY A 147 -8.51 14.50 -8.55
CA GLY A 147 -9.40 15.59 -8.97
C GLY A 147 -10.69 15.11 -9.67
N GLU A 148 -10.69 13.89 -10.19
CA GLU A 148 -11.84 13.23 -10.83
C GLU A 148 -12.70 12.44 -9.83
N MET A 149 -12.20 12.23 -8.60
CA MET A 149 -12.91 11.45 -7.58
C MET A 149 -13.81 12.34 -6.74
N VAL A 150 -15.07 11.92 -6.55
CA VAL A 150 -16.04 12.67 -5.73
C VAL A 150 -15.71 12.57 -4.23
N ASN A 151 -15.30 11.39 -3.77
CA ASN A 151 -15.13 11.09 -2.33
C ASN A 151 -13.79 11.58 -1.74
N ILE A 152 -12.87 12.04 -2.59
CA ILE A 152 -11.52 12.45 -2.21
C ILE A 152 -11.42 13.98 -2.30
N PRO A 153 -11.28 14.72 -1.18
CA PRO A 153 -11.31 16.18 -1.20
C PRO A 153 -10.13 16.85 -1.91
N LYS A 154 -9.01 16.13 -2.07
CA LYS A 154 -7.80 16.71 -2.65
C LYS A 154 -7.84 16.62 -4.17
N LYS A 155 -7.42 17.70 -4.83
CA LYS A 155 -7.15 17.71 -6.28
C LYS A 155 -5.69 17.47 -6.62
N LYS A 156 -4.80 17.71 -5.64
CA LYS A 156 -3.36 17.51 -5.79
C LYS A 156 -3.06 16.00 -5.97
N PRO A 157 -2.44 15.60 -7.09
CA PRO A 157 -1.99 14.23 -7.31
C PRO A 157 -0.98 13.75 -6.28
N ASP A 158 -1.05 12.46 -5.95
CA ASP A 158 0.06 11.78 -5.28
C ASP A 158 1.00 11.21 -6.33
N VAL A 159 2.26 11.61 -6.29
CA VAL A 159 3.33 11.12 -7.18
C VAL A 159 4.15 10.05 -6.49
N MET A 160 4.48 8.97 -7.21
CA MET A 160 5.23 7.84 -6.71
C MET A 160 6.03 7.16 -7.81
N GLU A 161 7.13 6.53 -7.44
CA GLU A 161 7.93 5.73 -8.36
C GLU A 161 7.53 4.25 -8.29
N THR A 162 7.36 3.60 -9.44
CA THR A 162 6.92 2.21 -9.58
C THR A 162 7.87 1.48 -10.52
N ARG A 163 8.40 0.33 -10.09
CA ARG A 163 9.34 -0.45 -10.92
C ARG A 163 8.63 -1.12 -12.09
N ILE A 164 9.32 -1.22 -13.22
CA ILE A 164 8.95 -2.07 -14.36
C ILE A 164 9.79 -3.35 -14.26
N GLY A 165 9.13 -4.50 -14.24
CA GLY A 165 9.78 -5.81 -14.17
C GLY A 165 9.31 -6.72 -15.30
N GLY A 166 9.90 -7.92 -15.41
CA GLY A 166 9.61 -8.85 -16.51
C GLY A 166 10.54 -8.63 -17.70
N GLY A 167 10.74 -9.66 -18.52
CA GLY A 167 11.60 -9.60 -19.71
C GLY A 167 13.05 -9.21 -19.45
N SER A 168 13.76 -8.93 -20.55
CA SER A 168 15.08 -8.30 -20.50
C SER A 168 14.99 -6.83 -20.08
N LEU A 169 16.12 -6.21 -19.78
CA LEU A 169 16.14 -4.80 -19.45
C LEU A 169 15.67 -3.93 -20.64
N ASP A 170 16.09 -4.27 -21.85
CA ASP A 170 15.69 -3.57 -23.08
C ASP A 170 14.17 -3.67 -23.28
N ASP A 171 13.58 -4.84 -23.05
CA ASP A 171 12.12 -5.02 -23.13
C ASP A 171 11.38 -4.13 -22.11
N ARG A 172 11.96 -3.90 -20.92
CA ARG A 172 11.39 -3.00 -19.90
C ARG A 172 11.48 -1.53 -20.30
N VAL A 173 12.59 -1.15 -20.95
CA VAL A 173 12.78 0.20 -21.47
C VAL A 173 11.74 0.46 -22.56
N GLU A 174 11.62 -0.42 -23.55
CA GLU A 174 10.67 -0.23 -24.65
C GLU A 174 9.22 -0.22 -24.14
N PHE A 175 8.84 -1.14 -23.23
CA PHE A 175 7.53 -1.08 -22.57
C PHE A 175 7.30 0.26 -21.85
N GLY A 176 8.32 0.76 -21.12
CA GLY A 176 8.23 2.03 -20.41
C GLY A 176 8.07 3.22 -21.35
N LEU A 177 8.78 3.22 -22.48
CA LEU A 177 8.70 4.26 -23.52
C LEU A 177 7.34 4.23 -24.22
N GLU A 178 6.85 3.05 -24.60
CA GLU A 178 5.51 2.88 -25.17
C GLU A 178 4.42 3.37 -24.20
N LEU A 179 4.53 3.04 -22.92
CA LEU A 179 3.57 3.47 -21.90
C LEU A 179 3.52 5.01 -21.80
N ILE A 180 4.65 5.69 -21.69
CA ILE A 180 4.67 7.16 -21.55
C ILE A 180 4.25 7.85 -22.87
N THR A 181 4.68 7.35 -24.03
CA THR A 181 4.30 7.92 -25.34
C THR A 181 2.82 7.73 -25.65
N GLY A 182 2.19 6.68 -25.11
CA GLY A 182 0.74 6.47 -25.14
C GLY A 182 -0.07 7.32 -24.14
N GLY A 183 0.53 8.34 -23.51
CA GLY A 183 -0.13 9.21 -22.52
C GLY A 183 -0.10 8.68 -21.09
N GLY A 184 0.53 7.52 -20.86
CA GLY A 184 0.81 6.98 -19.52
C GLY A 184 -0.37 6.39 -18.79
N GLU A 185 -1.59 6.50 -19.31
CA GLU A 185 -2.80 6.04 -18.63
C GLU A 185 -2.83 4.51 -18.55
N HIS A 186 -3.04 3.97 -17.35
CA HIS A 186 -3.12 2.54 -17.11
C HIS A 186 -4.09 2.23 -15.95
N ASN A 187 -4.71 1.06 -16.03
CA ASN A 187 -5.71 0.58 -15.07
C ASN A 187 -5.14 -0.48 -14.12
N LEU A 188 -5.89 -0.77 -13.05
CA LEU A 188 -5.53 -1.82 -12.10
C LEU A 188 -5.41 -3.19 -12.79
N THR A 189 -6.33 -3.49 -13.71
CA THR A 189 -6.45 -4.78 -14.40
C THR A 189 -5.29 -5.06 -15.37
N GLU A 190 -4.54 -4.04 -15.75
CA GLU A 190 -3.31 -4.19 -16.54
C GLU A 190 -2.12 -4.65 -15.68
N VAL A 191 -2.21 -4.46 -14.36
CA VAL A 191 -1.15 -4.82 -13.39
C VAL A 191 -1.50 -6.06 -12.58
N PHE A 192 -2.77 -6.24 -12.25
CA PHE A 192 -3.26 -7.31 -11.38
C PHE A 192 -4.47 -8.02 -11.97
N ARG A 193 -4.56 -9.31 -11.69
CA ARG A 193 -5.76 -10.11 -11.98
C ARG A 193 -6.46 -10.54 -10.68
N PRO A 194 -7.81 -10.52 -10.62
CA PRO A 194 -8.54 -11.11 -9.51
C PRO A 194 -8.06 -12.51 -9.15
N GLY A 195 -7.96 -12.77 -7.86
CA GLY A 195 -7.43 -14.02 -7.31
C GLY A 195 -5.94 -14.01 -6.98
N GLU A 196 -5.17 -13.06 -7.52
CA GLU A 196 -3.75 -12.89 -7.23
C GLU A 196 -3.49 -12.34 -5.81
N TYR A 197 -2.23 -12.50 -5.37
CA TYR A 197 -1.74 -11.94 -4.11
C TYR A 197 -0.93 -10.68 -4.36
N MET A 198 -1.25 -9.63 -3.62
CA MET A 198 -0.57 -8.34 -3.60
C MET A 198 -0.10 -7.97 -2.21
N ASP A 199 0.97 -7.19 -2.13
CA ASP A 199 1.36 -6.50 -0.90
C ASP A 199 0.75 -5.11 -0.89
N ALA A 200 0.04 -4.75 0.18
CA ALA A 200 -0.59 -3.44 0.33
C ALA A 200 0.22 -2.56 1.29
N ALA A 201 0.70 -1.43 0.79
CA ALA A 201 1.38 -0.41 1.59
C ALA A 201 0.47 0.78 1.88
N GLY A 202 0.53 1.29 3.10
CA GLY A 202 -0.27 2.43 3.54
C GLY A 202 0.26 3.06 4.82
N VAL A 203 -0.06 4.34 5.04
CA VAL A 203 0.20 5.03 6.30
C VAL A 203 -0.97 4.82 7.26
N THR A 204 -0.69 4.12 8.36
CA THR A 204 -1.70 3.70 9.36
C THR A 204 -2.46 4.86 10.01
N LYS A 205 -3.70 4.61 10.48
CA LYS A 205 -4.52 5.57 11.25
C LYS A 205 -3.70 6.19 12.40
N GLY A 206 -3.53 7.52 12.38
CA GLY A 206 -2.80 8.27 13.40
C GLY A 206 -3.53 8.27 14.74
N LYS A 207 -2.78 8.10 15.84
CA LYS A 207 -3.34 8.12 17.21
C LYS A 207 -2.61 9.11 18.13
N GLY A 208 -1.72 9.93 17.58
CA GLY A 208 -0.92 10.89 18.33
C GLY A 208 -0.04 10.25 19.42
N THR A 209 0.22 10.99 20.49
CA THR A 209 0.97 10.50 21.64
C THR A 209 0.13 9.51 22.44
N GLN A 210 0.63 8.28 22.57
CA GLN A 210 -0.02 7.23 23.36
C GLN A 210 0.91 6.67 24.42
N GLY A 211 0.32 6.30 25.56
CA GLY A 211 1.04 5.68 26.66
C GLY A 211 1.47 4.23 26.36
N PRO A 212 2.43 3.68 27.13
CA PRO A 212 3.01 2.35 26.90
C PRO A 212 1.98 1.22 26.80
N VAL A 213 0.87 1.32 27.54
CA VAL A 213 -0.20 0.30 27.54
C VAL A 213 -0.76 0.11 26.14
N LYS A 214 -1.15 1.20 25.45
CA LYS A 214 -1.71 1.12 24.09
C LYS A 214 -0.60 0.95 23.04
N ARG A 215 0.52 1.67 23.19
CA ARG A 215 1.61 1.69 22.22
C ARG A 215 2.36 0.36 22.14
N TRP A 216 2.60 -0.30 23.26
CA TRP A 216 3.44 -1.51 23.36
C TRP A 216 2.71 -2.74 23.90
N GLY A 217 1.48 -2.61 24.42
CA GLY A 217 0.75 -3.74 25.01
C GLY A 217 1.26 -4.15 26.39
N VAL A 218 1.83 -3.22 27.16
CA VAL A 218 2.20 -3.50 28.56
C VAL A 218 0.94 -3.59 29.43
N GLN A 219 1.03 -4.34 30.53
CA GLN A 219 -0.08 -4.47 31.47
C GLN A 219 -0.37 -3.14 32.18
N LYS A 220 -1.65 -2.88 32.45
CA LYS A 220 -2.05 -1.97 33.53
C LYS A 220 -1.57 -2.53 34.88
N ARG A 221 -1.35 -1.68 35.87
CA ARG A 221 -1.16 -2.14 37.26
C ARG A 221 -2.39 -2.94 37.70
N LYS A 222 -2.19 -3.92 38.59
CA LYS A 222 -3.22 -4.90 38.99
C LYS A 222 -3.50 -4.81 40.49
N GLY A 223 -4.68 -5.27 40.91
CA GLY A 223 -5.09 -5.34 42.31
C GLY A 223 -4.90 -4.02 43.07
N LYS A 224 -4.30 -4.09 44.25
CA LYS A 224 -4.03 -2.93 45.11
C LYS A 224 -3.21 -1.86 44.38
N HIS A 225 -2.19 -2.25 43.60
CA HIS A 225 -1.30 -1.32 42.90
C HIS A 225 -2.03 -0.40 41.91
N PHE A 226 -3.15 -0.83 41.33
CA PHE A 226 -3.95 0.00 40.44
C PHE A 226 -4.60 1.21 41.16
N ARG A 227 -4.83 1.08 42.47
CA ARG A 227 -5.49 2.10 43.31
C ARG A 227 -4.49 3.08 43.94
N GLN A 228 -3.19 2.79 43.89
CA GLN A 228 -2.11 3.57 44.53
C GLN A 228 -1.62 4.76 43.66
N GLY A 229 -2.45 5.30 42.78
CA GLY A 229 -2.09 6.41 41.88
C GLY A 229 -1.38 6.02 40.57
N TYR A 230 -0.86 4.79 40.44
CA TYR A 230 -0.23 4.30 39.21
C TYR A 230 -1.14 3.33 38.47
N LYS A 231 -1.79 3.77 37.40
CA LYS A 231 -2.72 2.92 36.63
C LYS A 231 -2.10 2.32 35.36
N ARG A 232 -1.41 3.16 34.58
CA ARG A 232 -0.96 2.86 33.20
C ARG A 232 0.55 3.07 32.97
N ARG A 233 1.32 3.16 34.06
CA ARG A 233 2.78 3.29 34.03
C ARG A 233 3.44 1.93 34.26
N ILE A 234 4.57 1.69 33.60
CA ILE A 234 5.36 0.46 33.77
C ILE A 234 6.01 0.40 35.17
N GLY A 235 6.63 -0.74 35.48
CA GLY A 235 7.29 -1.01 36.76
C GLY A 235 8.44 -0.05 37.06
N ASN A 236 9.47 -0.11 36.22
CA ASN A 236 10.71 0.67 36.27
C ASN A 236 11.21 0.92 34.83
N LEU A 237 12.27 1.72 34.67
CA LEU A 237 12.90 2.03 33.38
C LEU A 237 14.16 1.19 33.07
N GLY A 238 14.49 0.21 33.92
CA GLY A 238 15.68 -0.61 33.78
C GLY A 238 16.27 -1.04 35.13
N PRO A 239 17.31 -1.89 35.10
CA PRO A 239 18.12 -2.20 36.28
C PRO A 239 19.00 -1.00 36.69
N TRP A 240 19.70 -1.13 37.82
CA TRP A 240 20.69 -0.13 38.26
C TRP A 240 21.82 0.04 37.24
N ASN A 241 22.42 -1.09 36.83
CA ASN A 241 23.48 -1.14 35.82
C ASN A 241 22.99 -1.89 34.58
N PRO A 242 23.18 -1.36 33.36
CA PRO A 242 23.81 -0.08 33.04
C PRO A 242 22.94 1.12 33.43
N SER A 243 23.56 2.19 33.93
CA SER A 243 22.89 3.41 34.44
C SER A 243 22.38 4.33 33.32
N ARG A 244 21.58 3.76 32.42
CA ARG A 244 20.90 4.46 31.31
C ARG A 244 19.61 3.73 30.95
N VAL A 245 18.64 4.48 30.46
CA VAL A 245 17.41 3.88 29.92
C VAL A 245 17.72 3.27 28.55
N ARG A 246 17.47 1.97 28.39
CA ARG A 246 17.61 1.32 27.08
C ARG A 246 16.43 1.71 26.18
N SER A 247 16.69 1.93 24.90
CA SER A 247 15.66 2.21 23.87
C SER A 247 14.60 1.11 23.75
N THR A 248 14.93 -0.11 24.19
CA THR A 248 14.03 -1.27 24.15
C THR A 248 12.95 -1.27 25.23
N VAL A 249 13.05 -0.38 26.22
CA VAL A 249 12.07 -0.22 27.29
C VAL A 249 10.83 0.49 26.73
N PRO A 250 9.62 -0.06 26.94
CA PRO A 250 8.39 0.47 26.36
C PRO A 250 7.99 1.81 27.00
N GLN A 251 8.20 2.89 26.26
CA GLN A 251 7.86 4.26 26.68
C GLN A 251 6.71 4.86 25.85
N GLN A 252 6.16 5.99 26.31
CA GLN A 252 5.16 6.74 25.56
C GLN A 252 5.73 7.28 24.24
N GLY A 253 4.86 7.74 23.36
CA GLY A 253 5.25 8.49 22.16
C GLY A 253 4.25 8.33 21.02
N GLN A 254 4.63 8.77 19.83
CA GLN A 254 3.83 8.66 18.62
C GLN A 254 3.38 7.21 18.40
N THR A 255 2.10 7.04 18.08
CA THR A 255 1.48 5.75 17.72
C THR A 255 0.54 5.94 16.54
N GLY A 256 0.66 5.07 15.54
CA GLY A 256 -0.06 5.25 14.27
C GLY A 256 0.59 6.36 13.44
N TYR A 257 0.09 6.56 12.22
CA TYR A 257 0.76 7.39 11.22
C TYR A 257 2.18 6.87 10.91
N HIS A 258 2.31 5.56 10.84
CA HIS A 258 3.52 4.87 10.40
C HIS A 258 3.22 4.16 9.09
N GLN A 259 4.18 4.12 8.16
CA GLN A 259 4.08 3.26 6.98
C GLN A 259 4.07 1.79 7.39
N ARG A 260 3.17 1.00 6.79
CA ARG A 260 3.15 -0.46 6.88
C ARG A 260 2.96 -1.04 5.50
N THR A 261 3.60 -2.16 5.26
CA THR A 261 3.36 -3.03 4.10
C THR A 261 2.78 -4.33 4.65
N GLU A 262 1.50 -4.57 4.40
CA GLU A 262 0.84 -5.81 4.74
C GLU A 262 0.94 -6.76 3.56
N LEU A 263 1.53 -7.93 3.79
CA LEU A 263 1.85 -8.89 2.73
C LEU A 263 0.67 -9.80 2.40
N ASN A 264 0.71 -10.37 1.19
CA ASN A 264 -0.17 -11.46 0.75
C ASN A 264 -1.67 -11.16 0.92
N LYS A 265 -2.10 -9.96 0.55
CA LYS A 265 -3.50 -9.60 0.42
C LYS A 265 -4.03 -10.14 -0.88
N ARG A 266 -5.13 -10.89 -0.82
CA ARG A 266 -5.75 -11.43 -2.03
C ARG A 266 -6.65 -10.38 -2.66
N LEU A 267 -6.47 -10.12 -3.96
CA LEU A 267 -7.47 -9.40 -4.76
C LEU A 267 -8.65 -10.35 -4.94
N VAL A 268 -9.79 -10.02 -4.34
CA VAL A 268 -11.01 -10.84 -4.47
C VAL A 268 -11.65 -10.54 -5.81
N ASP A 269 -11.81 -9.28 -6.13
CA ASP A 269 -12.45 -8.84 -7.36
C ASP A 269 -11.98 -7.44 -7.74
N SER A 270 -12.18 -7.06 -8.99
CA SER A 270 -11.99 -5.70 -9.50
C SER A 270 -13.04 -5.42 -10.57
N GLY A 271 -13.69 -4.27 -10.50
CA GLY A 271 -14.76 -3.88 -11.40
C GLY A 271 -14.82 -2.37 -11.59
N ASP A 272 -15.86 -1.92 -12.29
CA ASP A 272 -16.15 -0.52 -12.55
C ASP A 272 -17.66 -0.30 -12.44
N GLY A 273 -18.08 0.50 -11.46
CA GLY A 273 -19.49 0.71 -11.14
C GLY A 273 -19.74 0.90 -9.64
N ASP A 274 -21.00 0.71 -9.23
CA ASP A 274 -21.50 0.94 -7.88
C ASP A 274 -21.79 -0.35 -7.10
N GLU A 275 -21.46 -1.53 -7.64
CA GLU A 275 -21.76 -2.82 -7.00
C GLU A 275 -21.21 -2.97 -5.57
N PRO A 276 -20.04 -2.41 -5.20
CA PRO A 276 -19.54 -2.51 -3.83
C PRO A 276 -19.99 -1.34 -2.95
N SER A 277 -20.76 -0.39 -3.48
CA SER A 277 -21.31 0.74 -2.73
C SER A 277 -22.31 0.24 -1.69
N VAL A 278 -22.37 0.90 -0.54
CA VAL A 278 -23.26 0.53 0.56
C VAL A 278 -24.40 1.52 0.72
N ASP A 279 -25.55 1.07 1.19
CA ASP A 279 -26.74 1.88 1.41
C ASP A 279 -26.44 3.06 2.35
N GLY A 280 -26.66 4.28 1.84
CA GLY A 280 -26.36 5.53 2.53
C GLY A 280 -24.88 5.94 2.49
N GLY A 281 -24.07 5.28 1.65
CA GLY A 281 -22.66 5.55 1.45
C GLY A 281 -21.74 5.04 2.56
N PHE A 282 -20.47 4.85 2.23
CA PHE A 282 -19.46 4.52 3.22
C PHE A 282 -19.30 5.68 4.23
N VAL A 283 -19.36 5.35 5.52
CA VAL A 283 -19.36 6.34 6.61
C VAL A 283 -18.07 7.16 6.62
N ASN A 284 -18.19 8.49 6.53
CA ASN A 284 -17.09 9.45 6.35
C ASN A 284 -16.32 9.31 5.03
N TYR A 285 -16.95 8.74 4.01
CA TYR A 285 -16.37 8.60 2.67
C TYR A 285 -17.36 9.03 1.59
N GLY A 286 -18.40 8.24 1.34
CA GLY A 286 -19.41 8.48 0.30
C GLY A 286 -19.78 7.22 -0.48
N GLU A 287 -20.51 7.39 -1.57
CA GLU A 287 -20.92 6.33 -2.50
C GLU A 287 -19.83 6.09 -3.53
N ILE A 288 -19.62 4.83 -3.93
CA ILE A 288 -18.67 4.47 -4.98
C ILE A 288 -19.45 4.28 -6.27
N ASP A 289 -18.97 4.88 -7.36
CA ASP A 289 -19.44 4.67 -8.72
C ASP A 289 -18.26 4.90 -9.66
N GLY A 290 -17.55 3.82 -10.01
CA GLY A 290 -16.32 3.88 -10.79
C GLY A 290 -15.38 2.70 -10.54
N PRO A 291 -14.13 2.74 -11.02
CA PRO A 291 -13.19 1.64 -10.89
C PRO A 291 -12.84 1.32 -9.43
N TYR A 292 -12.97 0.05 -9.04
CA TYR A 292 -12.71 -0.42 -7.68
C TYR A 292 -11.96 -1.75 -7.61
N ALA A 293 -11.42 -2.01 -6.43
CA ALA A 293 -10.85 -3.28 -6.01
C ALA A 293 -11.46 -3.77 -4.69
N LEU A 294 -11.82 -5.04 -4.65
CA LEU A 294 -12.21 -5.75 -3.42
C LEU A 294 -11.00 -6.51 -2.88
N VAL A 295 -10.48 -6.08 -1.74
CA VAL A 295 -9.29 -6.69 -1.14
C VAL A 295 -9.65 -7.50 0.09
N LYS A 296 -9.21 -8.76 0.15
CA LYS A 296 -9.48 -9.67 1.27
C LYS A 296 -8.97 -9.10 2.59
N GLY A 297 -9.86 -9.01 3.56
CA GLY A 297 -9.59 -8.59 4.93
C GLY A 297 -9.44 -7.08 5.06
N SER A 298 -8.50 -6.66 5.91
CA SER A 298 -8.27 -5.24 6.23
C SER A 298 -7.06 -4.67 5.49
N LEU A 299 -7.07 -3.35 5.28
CA LEU A 299 -5.93 -2.59 4.75
C LEU A 299 -5.48 -1.48 5.72
N PRO A 300 -4.18 -1.13 5.74
CA PRO A 300 -3.65 -0.11 6.64
C PRO A 300 -4.20 1.29 6.30
N GLY A 301 -4.43 2.12 7.31
CA GLY A 301 -4.79 3.52 7.10
C GLY A 301 -6.29 3.83 7.23
N PRO A 302 -6.64 5.13 7.32
CA PRO A 302 -8.01 5.59 7.28
C PRO A 302 -8.61 5.52 5.89
N ASP A 303 -9.92 5.70 5.87
CA ASP A 303 -10.68 5.95 4.66
C ASP A 303 -10.14 7.26 4.03
N GLN A 304 -10.24 7.41 2.70
CA GLN A 304 -9.59 8.44 1.88
C GLN A 304 -8.04 8.39 1.81
N ARG A 305 -7.39 7.45 2.50
CA ARG A 305 -5.92 7.32 2.44
C ARG A 305 -5.50 6.62 1.15
N LEU A 306 -4.45 7.15 0.52
CA LEU A 306 -3.74 6.45 -0.55
C LEU A 306 -3.15 5.12 -0.04
N LEU A 307 -3.48 4.06 -0.75
CA LEU A 307 -2.89 2.75 -0.66
C LEU A 307 -2.08 2.49 -1.92
N ARG A 308 -0.94 1.80 -1.77
CA ARG A 308 -0.18 1.27 -2.89
C ARG A 308 -0.22 -0.24 -2.87
N PHE A 309 -0.28 -0.83 -4.04
CA PHE A 309 -0.25 -2.26 -4.28
C PHE A 309 0.98 -2.61 -5.11
N ARG A 310 1.56 -3.78 -4.85
CA ARG A 310 2.57 -4.42 -5.70
C ARG A 310 2.28 -5.93 -5.71
N PRO A 311 2.72 -6.69 -6.72
CA PRO A 311 2.66 -8.14 -6.65
C PRO A 311 3.37 -8.65 -5.40
N ALA A 312 2.82 -9.69 -4.77
CA ALA A 312 3.36 -10.21 -3.53
C ALA A 312 4.81 -10.67 -3.71
N VAL A 313 5.74 -10.16 -2.90
CA VAL A 313 7.17 -10.52 -3.02
C VAL A 313 7.49 -11.87 -2.39
N ARG A 314 6.54 -12.46 -1.67
CA ARG A 314 6.67 -13.73 -0.94
C ARG A 314 5.30 -14.39 -0.76
N PRO A 315 4.63 -14.77 -1.86
CA PRO A 315 3.33 -15.41 -1.80
C PRO A 315 3.42 -16.70 -0.97
N GLY A 316 2.43 -16.91 -0.09
CA GLY A 316 2.36 -18.11 0.74
C GLY A 316 1.68 -19.27 0.03
N ASP A 317 0.79 -18.96 -0.91
CA ASP A 317 -0.03 -19.90 -1.66
C ASP A 317 0.05 -19.56 -3.14
N GLN A 318 -0.20 -20.54 -4.00
CA GLN A 318 -0.34 -20.30 -5.43
C GLN A 318 -1.59 -19.44 -5.72
N PRO A 319 -1.53 -18.49 -6.67
CA PRO A 319 -2.70 -17.74 -7.11
C PRO A 319 -3.81 -18.66 -7.60
N ARG A 320 -5.04 -18.33 -7.26
CA ARG A 320 -6.24 -18.99 -7.79
C ARG A 320 -7.09 -17.90 -8.39
N LEU A 321 -7.08 -17.84 -9.71
CA LEU A 321 -7.59 -16.72 -10.47
C LEU A 321 -9.11 -16.70 -10.46
N ASP A 322 -9.65 -15.48 -10.54
CA ASP A 322 -11.08 -15.20 -10.74
C ASP A 322 -11.99 -15.98 -9.77
N PRO A 323 -11.84 -15.77 -8.45
CA PRO A 323 -12.67 -16.45 -7.47
C PRO A 323 -14.15 -16.10 -7.66
N GLU A 324 -15.02 -17.10 -7.57
CA GLU A 324 -16.45 -16.89 -7.78
C GLU A 324 -17.09 -16.11 -6.61
N VAL A 325 -17.46 -14.86 -6.87
CA VAL A 325 -18.23 -14.00 -5.93
C VAL A 325 -19.72 -14.20 -6.18
N ARG A 326 -20.43 -14.74 -5.19
CA ARG A 326 -21.89 -15.00 -5.25
C ARG A 326 -22.73 -13.82 -4.79
N TYR A 327 -22.21 -13.03 -3.86
CA TYR A 327 -22.91 -11.90 -3.27
C TYR A 327 -21.92 -10.88 -2.73
N VAL A 328 -22.20 -9.59 -2.96
CA VAL A 328 -21.52 -8.46 -2.35
C VAL A 328 -22.55 -7.75 -1.46
N SER A 329 -22.22 -7.56 -0.19
CA SER A 329 -23.15 -6.89 0.71
C SER A 329 -23.12 -5.38 0.50
N THR A 330 -24.27 -4.83 0.14
CA THR A 330 -24.53 -3.39 0.01
C THR A 330 -25.27 -2.84 1.23
N ALA A 331 -25.48 -3.66 2.27
CA ALA A 331 -26.23 -3.23 3.46
C ALA A 331 -25.59 -2.02 4.14
N SER A 332 -26.43 -1.15 4.72
CA SER A 332 -25.93 0.08 5.33
C SER A 332 -24.93 -0.19 6.44
N ASN A 333 -23.79 0.49 6.37
CA ASN A 333 -22.77 0.47 7.42
C ASN A 333 -23.17 1.24 8.69
N GLN A 334 -24.35 1.89 8.69
CA GLN A 334 -24.90 2.62 9.84
C GLN A 334 -26.01 1.79 10.51
N GLY A 335 -25.67 1.12 11.63
CA GLY A 335 -26.61 0.30 12.39
C GLY A 335 -26.35 -1.19 12.24
N GLN A 336 -27.42 -2.00 12.27
CA GLN A 336 -27.41 -3.43 11.93
C GLN A 336 -28.36 -3.62 10.75
N GLY A 337 -27.88 -3.24 9.55
CA GLY A 337 -28.59 -3.43 8.28
C GLY A 337 -28.53 -4.85 7.79
#